data_AF-A0A7J2U1G5-F1
#
_entry.id   AF-A0A7J2U1G5-F1
#
_cell.length_a   1.000
_cell.length_b   1.000
_cell.length_c   1.000
_cell.angle_alpha   90.00
_cell.angle_beta   90.00
_cell.angle_gamma   90.00
#
_symmetry.space_group_name_H-M   'P 1'
#
loop_
_entity.id
_entity.type
_entity.pdbx_description
1 polymer ?
#
loop_
_entity_poly.entity_id
_entity_poly.type
_entity_poly.pdbx_seq_one_letter_code
_entity_poly.pdbx_strand_id
1 'polypeptide(L)'
;MTSSSSYVDTRILGSVIESRLAERLPRTVIEELKIILMRYQLTEEQLEKLISEVEKELEKNSVDPGEPVGMVAAQSIGEPSTQMTLRTFHYAGVRELNVTLGLPRLIELVDAKKTPSTPLTYIYLRPEYKNNREKAIEVARKIELTKVINVTLRIDVNFLSNAIVIILDRDMLEDKGVSVDEVVKVLQKAVKKAKVMQSSENPYEIIVQFEEALDPTKVERLREKILQTRIKGVKGINKVIIQRREDEYVLVCEGSNLAELMQLEEVDYRRIRTNNIKEVESVLGIEAARTLLVEEIMNVLEEQGLDVDIRHIMLVADMMTRTGVVKAIGRHGVMASKDSPLAKAAFEITVKNLIDAAAKGEVDKLLGVTESVIVGNYIPIGTAKVGIIFNPHIKK
;
A
#
# COMPACT_ATOMS: atom_id res chain seq x y z
N MET A 1 25.43 -64.75 -10.13
CA MET A 1 25.91 -63.41 -10.52
C MET A 1 24.82 -62.41 -10.17
N THR A 2 24.84 -61.94 -8.94
CA THR A 2 23.89 -60.99 -8.35
C THR A 2 24.41 -59.58 -8.63
N SER A 3 23.86 -58.90 -9.63
CA SER A 3 24.07 -57.46 -9.83
C SER A 3 23.16 -56.72 -8.86
N SER A 4 23.73 -56.36 -7.71
CA SER A 4 23.15 -55.43 -6.74
C SER A 4 22.95 -54.07 -7.41
N SER A 5 21.72 -53.78 -7.82
CA SER A 5 21.31 -52.44 -8.25
C SER A 5 21.34 -51.54 -7.01
N SER A 6 22.42 -50.78 -6.85
CA SER A 6 22.61 -49.85 -5.73
C SER A 6 21.69 -48.66 -5.93
N TYR A 7 20.49 -48.75 -5.35
CA TYR A 7 19.62 -47.59 -5.19
C TYR A 7 20.32 -46.56 -4.31
N VAL A 8 20.27 -45.29 -4.71
CA VAL A 8 20.92 -44.21 -3.99
C VAL A 8 20.26 -44.06 -2.62
N ASP A 9 21.07 -44.14 -1.58
CA ASP A 9 20.60 -43.97 -0.22
C ASP A 9 20.02 -42.55 -0.07
N THR A 10 18.83 -42.43 0.53
CA THR A 10 18.06 -41.17 0.60
C THR A 10 18.83 -40.01 1.25
N ARG A 11 19.83 -40.33 2.08
CA ARG A 11 20.74 -39.35 2.71
C ARG A 11 21.79 -38.80 1.74
N ILE A 12 22.30 -39.62 0.82
CA ILE A 12 23.28 -39.21 -0.20
C ILE A 12 22.59 -38.32 -1.23
N LEU A 13 21.39 -38.70 -1.66
CA LEU A 13 20.50 -37.92 -2.53
C LEU A 13 20.28 -36.49 -2.02
N GLY A 14 19.98 -36.34 -0.72
CA GLY A 14 19.80 -35.03 -0.10
C GLY A 14 21.06 -34.18 -0.11
N SER A 15 22.22 -34.78 0.20
CA SER A 15 23.51 -34.07 0.25
C SER A 15 24.04 -33.64 -1.12
N VAL A 16 23.85 -34.46 -2.16
CA VAL A 16 24.29 -34.15 -3.53
C VAL A 16 23.46 -33.02 -4.12
N ILE A 17 22.14 -33.06 -3.89
CA ILE A 17 21.21 -32.00 -4.30
C ILE A 17 21.50 -30.70 -3.55
N GLU A 18 21.70 -30.75 -2.23
CA GLU A 18 22.03 -29.54 -1.46
C GLU A 18 23.38 -28.94 -1.86
N SER A 19 24.41 -29.76 -2.08
CA SER A 19 25.73 -29.23 -2.46
C SER A 19 25.78 -28.60 -3.85
N ARG A 20 25.07 -29.15 -4.85
CA ARG A 20 25.11 -28.64 -6.23
C ARG A 20 24.01 -27.63 -6.55
N LEU A 21 22.81 -27.79 -6.00
CA LEU A 21 21.65 -26.99 -6.37
C LEU A 21 21.30 -25.89 -5.36
N ALA A 22 21.83 -25.91 -4.13
CA ALA A 22 21.48 -24.88 -3.13
C ALA A 22 22.01 -23.48 -3.46
N GLU A 23 23.04 -23.34 -4.30
CA GLU A 23 23.51 -22.03 -4.74
C GLU A 23 22.66 -21.42 -5.86
N ARG A 24 22.00 -22.25 -6.68
CA ARG A 24 21.30 -21.81 -7.91
C ARG A 24 19.77 -21.83 -7.79
N LEU A 25 19.19 -22.63 -6.89
CA LEU A 25 17.75 -22.79 -6.74
C LEU A 25 17.23 -22.30 -5.38
N PRO A 26 15.99 -21.77 -5.33
CA PRO A 26 15.30 -21.52 -4.07
C PRO A 26 15.14 -22.81 -3.25
N ARG A 27 15.30 -22.70 -1.93
CA ARG A 27 15.18 -23.84 -1.01
C ARG A 27 13.84 -24.57 -1.11
N THR A 28 12.75 -23.84 -1.34
CA THR A 28 11.40 -24.40 -1.55
C THR A 28 11.35 -25.35 -2.74
N VAL A 29 11.93 -24.95 -3.88
CA VAL A 29 11.98 -25.80 -5.08
C VAL A 29 12.83 -27.05 -4.82
N ILE A 30 13.92 -26.90 -4.07
CA ILE A 30 14.79 -28.02 -3.67
C ILE A 30 14.03 -29.00 -2.77
N GLU A 31 13.25 -28.49 -1.81
CA GLU A 31 12.42 -29.32 -0.92
C GLU A 31 11.32 -30.07 -1.69
N GLU A 32 10.62 -29.40 -2.61
CA GLU A 32 9.64 -30.04 -3.48
C GLU A 32 10.27 -31.13 -4.36
N LEU A 33 11.44 -30.83 -4.96
CA LEU A 33 12.20 -31.81 -5.72
C LEU A 33 12.57 -33.01 -4.85
N LYS A 34 13.06 -32.80 -3.62
CA LYS A 34 13.36 -33.92 -2.70
C LYS A 34 12.14 -34.78 -2.43
N ILE A 35 10.97 -34.19 -2.21
CA ILE A 35 9.72 -34.92 -1.96
C ILE A 35 9.34 -35.77 -3.17
N ILE A 36 9.44 -35.20 -4.39
CA ILE A 36 9.14 -35.92 -5.63
C ILE A 36 10.15 -37.05 -5.85
N LEU A 37 11.44 -36.79 -5.66
CA LEU A 37 12.51 -37.76 -5.85
C LEU A 37 12.49 -38.89 -4.82
N MET A 38 12.00 -38.65 -3.60
CA MET A 38 11.77 -39.72 -2.62
C MET A 38 10.68 -40.72 -3.08
N ARG A 39 9.73 -40.29 -3.93
CA ARG A 39 8.67 -41.16 -4.47
C ARG A 39 9.15 -42.04 -5.62
N TYR A 40 10.16 -41.59 -6.37
CA TYR A 40 10.73 -42.31 -7.50
C TYR A 40 12.12 -42.84 -7.09
N GLN A 41 12.23 -44.14 -6.79
CA GLN A 41 13.50 -44.80 -6.46
C GLN A 41 14.44 -44.79 -7.68
N LEU A 42 15.17 -43.69 -7.87
CA LEU A 42 16.06 -43.44 -9.00
C LEU A 42 17.43 -44.11 -8.79
N THR A 43 18.05 -44.50 -9.91
CA THR A 43 19.47 -44.90 -9.93
C THR A 43 20.39 -43.67 -9.99
N GLU A 44 21.68 -43.82 -9.62
CA GLU A 44 22.67 -42.72 -9.64
C GLU A 44 22.76 -42.04 -11.02
N GLU A 45 22.75 -42.82 -12.10
CA GLU A 45 22.80 -42.28 -13.47
C GLU A 45 21.57 -41.45 -13.86
N GLN A 46 20.38 -41.84 -13.37
CA GLN A 46 19.14 -41.10 -13.65
C GLN A 46 19.10 -39.80 -12.87
N LEU A 47 19.61 -39.80 -11.64
CA LEU A 47 19.73 -38.60 -10.83
C LEU A 47 20.69 -37.59 -11.47
N GLU A 48 21.84 -38.05 -11.95
CA GLU A 48 22.82 -37.16 -12.58
C GLU A 48 22.29 -36.55 -13.89
N LYS A 49 21.57 -37.34 -14.70
CA LYS A 49 20.88 -36.83 -15.90
C LYS A 49 19.84 -35.78 -15.55
N LEU A 50 19.00 -36.03 -14.55
CA LEU A 50 17.98 -35.07 -14.12
C LEU A 50 18.60 -33.75 -13.66
N ILE A 51 19.65 -33.81 -12.84
CA ILE A 51 20.35 -32.59 -12.38
C ILE A 51 20.90 -31.83 -13.59
N SER A 52 21.50 -32.53 -14.56
CA SER A 52 22.02 -31.89 -15.77
C SER A 52 20.93 -31.26 -16.65
N GLU A 53 19.73 -31.83 -16.70
CA GLU A 53 18.59 -31.26 -17.42
C GLU A 53 18.05 -30.02 -16.69
N VAL A 54 17.94 -30.07 -15.35
CA VAL A 54 17.54 -28.93 -14.54
C VAL A 54 18.52 -27.77 -14.68
N GLU A 55 19.82 -28.02 -14.65
CA GLU A 55 20.84 -27.00 -14.87
C GLU A 55 20.74 -26.37 -16.26
N LYS A 56 20.52 -27.18 -17.30
CA LYS A 56 20.32 -26.69 -18.68
C LYS A 56 19.07 -25.82 -18.80
N GLU A 57 17.96 -26.24 -18.20
CA GLU A 57 16.74 -25.44 -18.21
C GLU A 57 16.91 -24.12 -17.43
N LEU A 58 17.67 -24.11 -16.33
CA LEU A 58 17.97 -22.87 -15.61
C LEU A 58 18.83 -21.90 -16.43
N GLU A 59 19.87 -22.40 -17.09
CA GLU A 59 20.73 -21.58 -17.94
C GLU A 59 19.97 -21.03 -19.14
N LYS A 60 19.07 -21.84 -19.73
CA LYS A 60 18.25 -21.44 -20.88
C LYS A 60 17.16 -20.42 -20.51
N ASN A 61 16.60 -20.49 -19.31
CA ASN A 61 15.53 -19.59 -18.84
C ASN A 61 16.06 -18.37 -18.08
N SER A 62 17.37 -18.21 -17.96
CA SER A 62 17.98 -17.01 -17.39
C SER A 62 17.83 -15.83 -18.36
N VAL A 63 17.64 -14.62 -17.82
CA VAL A 63 17.51 -13.40 -18.63
C VAL A 63 18.85 -13.06 -19.28
N ASP A 64 18.83 -12.78 -20.59
CA ASP A 64 20.02 -12.41 -21.34
C ASP A 64 20.62 -11.08 -20.84
N PRO A 65 21.94 -11.03 -20.56
CA PRO A 65 22.59 -9.79 -20.14
C PRO A 65 22.51 -8.71 -21.22
N GLY A 66 21.93 -7.56 -20.85
CA GLY A 66 21.76 -6.42 -21.77
C GLY A 66 20.31 -6.18 -22.18
N GLU A 67 19.39 -7.08 -21.79
CA GLU A 67 17.95 -6.89 -22.00
C GLU A 67 17.44 -5.61 -21.32
N PRO A 68 16.67 -4.76 -22.02
CA PRO A 68 16.12 -3.53 -21.45
C PRO A 68 14.90 -3.80 -20.55
N VAL A 69 15.11 -4.53 -19.44
CA VAL A 69 14.07 -4.97 -18.50
C VAL A 69 13.19 -3.83 -17.97
N GLY A 70 13.73 -2.62 -17.83
CA GLY A 70 12.96 -1.44 -17.41
C GLY A 70 11.94 -0.97 -18.45
N MET A 71 12.27 -1.09 -19.73
CA MET A 71 11.34 -0.74 -20.82
C MET A 71 10.24 -1.80 -20.95
N VAL A 72 10.62 -3.08 -20.90
CA VAL A 72 9.67 -4.20 -20.94
C VAL A 72 8.71 -4.13 -19.77
N ALA A 73 9.21 -3.96 -18.54
CA ALA A 73 8.36 -3.84 -17.36
C ALA A 73 7.39 -2.64 -17.44
N ALA A 74 7.86 -1.49 -17.92
CA ALA A 74 7.00 -0.31 -18.09
C ALA A 74 5.90 -0.56 -19.14
N GLN A 75 6.22 -1.24 -20.23
CA GLN A 75 5.24 -1.63 -21.25
C GLN A 75 4.25 -2.67 -20.71
N SER A 76 4.72 -3.71 -20.04
CA SER A 76 3.87 -4.78 -19.49
C SER A 76 2.89 -4.28 -18.43
N ILE A 77 3.28 -3.28 -17.62
CA ILE A 77 2.37 -2.65 -16.64
C ILE A 77 1.45 -1.62 -17.32
N GLY A 78 1.93 -0.95 -18.37
CA GLY A 78 1.20 0.10 -19.08
C GLY A 78 0.20 -0.42 -20.11
N GLU A 79 0.47 -1.52 -20.81
CA GLU A 79 -0.39 -2.09 -21.84
C GLU A 79 -1.81 -2.42 -21.31
N PRO A 80 -1.96 -3.08 -20.15
CA PRO A 80 -3.28 -3.40 -19.60
C PRO A 80 -4.11 -2.16 -19.26
N SER A 81 -3.48 -1.02 -18.96
CA SER A 81 -4.17 0.22 -18.57
C SER A 81 -5.21 0.69 -19.60
N THR A 82 -4.96 0.43 -20.88
CA THR A 82 -5.88 0.76 -21.98
C THR A 82 -7.14 -0.11 -21.95
N GLN A 83 -7.02 -1.33 -21.45
CA GLN A 83 -8.09 -2.33 -21.38
C GLN A 83 -8.90 -2.25 -20.08
N MET A 84 -8.40 -1.53 -19.07
CA MET A 84 -9.03 -1.36 -17.74
C MET A 84 -10.27 -0.43 -17.75
N THR A 85 -10.76 -0.03 -18.91
CA THR A 85 -11.79 1.02 -19.04
C THR A 85 -13.23 0.56 -18.80
N LEU A 86 -13.56 -0.75 -18.79
CA LEU A 86 -14.97 -1.21 -18.81
C LEU A 86 -15.30 -2.50 -18.00
N ARG A 87 -14.81 -2.69 -16.77
CA ARG A 87 -15.22 -3.84 -15.92
C ARG A 87 -15.68 -3.52 -14.49
N THR A 88 -16.18 -2.32 -14.19
CA THR A 88 -16.24 -1.85 -12.79
C THR A 88 -17.58 -1.90 -12.03
N PHE A 89 -18.68 -2.44 -12.57
CA PHE A 89 -20.00 -2.22 -11.93
C PHE A 89 -20.87 -3.40 -11.54
N HIS A 90 -20.42 -4.65 -11.64
CA HIS A 90 -21.22 -5.77 -11.12
C HIS A 90 -20.40 -6.76 -10.30
N TYR A 91 -20.14 -6.40 -9.04
CA TYR A 91 -19.82 -7.39 -8.00
C TYR A 91 -20.99 -7.46 -7.04
N ALA A 92 -21.75 -8.55 -7.12
CA ALA A 92 -22.77 -8.89 -6.15
C ALA A 92 -22.09 -9.41 -4.88
N GLY A 93 -22.29 -8.73 -3.74
CA GLY A 93 -22.19 -9.43 -2.45
C GLY A 93 -21.62 -8.67 -1.25
N VAL A 94 -20.67 -7.74 -1.39
CA VAL A 94 -19.96 -7.21 -0.19
C VAL A 94 -19.46 -5.75 -0.33
N ARG A 95 -20.24 -4.87 -0.96
CA ARG A 95 -19.89 -3.44 -1.20
C ARG A 95 -20.64 -2.47 -0.29
N GLU A 96 -20.25 -2.36 0.99
CA GLU A 96 -20.53 -1.13 1.75
C GLU A 96 -19.36 -0.14 1.75
N LEU A 97 -18.19 -0.55 1.24
CA LEU A 97 -17.00 0.30 1.18
C LEU A 97 -16.76 0.70 -0.27
N ASN A 98 -16.87 2.00 -0.54
CA ASN A 98 -16.49 2.60 -1.81
C ASN A 98 -14.97 2.51 -1.92
N VAL A 99 -14.44 1.44 -2.49
CA VAL A 99 -13.00 1.33 -2.80
C VAL A 99 -12.79 1.90 -4.20
N THR A 100 -11.79 2.78 -4.37
CA THR A 100 -11.31 3.10 -5.71
C THR A 100 -10.71 1.84 -6.32
N LEU A 101 -11.36 1.30 -7.34
CA LEU A 101 -10.94 0.08 -8.04
C LEU A 101 -10.40 0.41 -9.43
N GLY A 102 -9.52 -0.46 -9.93
CA GLY A 102 -9.00 -0.40 -11.30
C GLY A 102 -7.94 0.68 -11.52
N LEU A 103 -7.97 1.30 -12.71
CA LEU A 103 -6.90 2.21 -13.16
C LEU A 103 -6.66 3.43 -12.24
N PRO A 104 -7.68 4.11 -11.68
CA PRO A 104 -7.45 5.23 -10.77
C PRO A 104 -6.60 4.82 -9.55
N ARG A 105 -6.80 3.59 -9.04
CA ARG A 105 -6.00 3.06 -7.94
C ARG A 105 -4.56 2.85 -8.36
N LEU A 106 -4.33 2.22 -9.52
CA LEU A 106 -2.99 2.01 -10.06
C LEU A 106 -2.21 3.33 -10.21
N ILE A 107 -2.87 4.38 -10.69
CA ILE A 107 -2.28 5.73 -10.80
C ILE A 107 -1.89 6.27 -9.42
N GLU A 108 -2.75 6.13 -8.40
CA GLU A 108 -2.42 6.60 -7.04
C GLU A 108 -1.18 5.90 -6.44
N LEU A 109 -1.02 4.60 -6.71
CA LEU A 109 0.11 3.81 -6.26
C LEU A 109 1.40 4.29 -6.93
N VAL A 110 1.38 4.38 -8.27
CA VAL A 110 2.53 4.80 -9.09
C VAL A 110 2.96 6.24 -8.82
N ASP A 111 2.01 7.13 -8.53
CA ASP A 111 2.28 8.52 -8.15
C ASP A 111 2.64 8.69 -6.67
N ALA A 112 2.72 7.60 -5.89
CA ALA A 112 3.04 7.61 -4.47
C ALA A 112 2.24 8.67 -3.68
N LYS A 113 0.93 8.73 -3.94
CA LYS A 113 0.04 9.74 -3.36
C LYS A 113 0.07 9.66 -1.82
N LYS A 114 0.17 10.83 -1.17
CA LYS A 114 0.29 10.93 0.30
C LYS A 114 -0.88 10.30 1.06
N THR A 115 -2.08 10.51 0.55
CA THR A 115 -3.31 9.96 1.10
C THR A 115 -4.12 9.41 -0.07
N PRO A 116 -4.41 8.09 -0.10
CA PRO A 116 -5.24 7.52 -1.15
C PRO A 116 -6.66 8.09 -1.06
N SER A 117 -7.43 8.02 -2.15
CA SER A 117 -8.80 8.56 -2.15
C SER A 117 -9.72 7.82 -1.18
N THR A 118 -9.56 6.49 -1.08
CA THR A 118 -10.34 5.63 -0.18
C THR A 118 -9.40 4.78 0.66
N PRO A 119 -8.84 5.32 1.76
CA PRO A 119 -7.97 4.58 2.65
C PRO A 119 -8.78 3.49 3.37
N LEU A 120 -8.23 2.28 3.40
CA LEU A 120 -8.80 1.13 4.09
C LEU A 120 -7.76 0.51 4.99
N THR A 121 -8.21 0.12 6.18
CA THR A 121 -7.39 -0.60 7.14
C THR A 121 -8.13 -1.84 7.63
N TYR A 122 -7.49 -2.99 7.48
CA TYR A 122 -7.95 -4.28 7.98
C TYR A 122 -7.26 -4.54 9.31
N ILE A 123 -8.06 -4.61 10.37
CA ILE A 123 -7.61 -4.81 11.73
C ILE A 123 -8.01 -6.21 12.16
N TYR A 124 -7.01 -7.02 12.50
CA TYR A 124 -7.19 -8.33 13.10
C TYR A 124 -7.12 -8.20 14.61
N LEU A 125 -8.03 -8.87 15.29
CA LEU A 125 -8.06 -8.90 16.75
C LEU A 125 -7.12 -9.98 17.28
N ARG A 126 -6.60 -9.78 18.50
CA ARG A 126 -5.80 -10.80 19.18
C ARG A 126 -6.63 -12.09 19.40
N PRO A 127 -5.96 -13.26 19.56
CA PRO A 127 -6.64 -14.55 19.71
C PRO A 127 -7.73 -14.58 20.79
N GLU A 128 -7.57 -13.83 21.88
CA GLU A 128 -8.52 -13.71 23.00
C GLU A 128 -9.86 -13.06 22.62
N TYR A 129 -9.87 -12.26 21.55
CA TYR A 129 -11.01 -11.46 21.10
C TYR A 129 -11.55 -11.93 19.74
N LYS A 130 -10.84 -12.85 19.09
CA LYS A 130 -11.06 -13.31 17.72
C LYS A 130 -12.47 -13.86 17.44
N ASN A 131 -13.06 -14.55 18.42
CA ASN A 131 -14.34 -15.26 18.27
C ASN A 131 -15.52 -14.56 18.98
N ASN A 132 -15.27 -13.47 19.71
CA ASN A 132 -16.31 -12.82 20.52
C ASN A 132 -16.83 -11.56 19.83
N ARG A 133 -18.07 -11.64 19.34
CA ARG A 133 -18.74 -10.55 18.63
C ARG A 133 -18.93 -9.31 19.50
N GLU A 134 -19.28 -9.47 20.77
CA GLU A 134 -19.55 -8.34 21.67
C GLU A 134 -18.30 -7.50 21.90
N LYS A 135 -17.17 -8.17 22.12
CA LYS A 135 -15.88 -7.49 22.29
C LYS A 135 -15.41 -6.84 20.98
N ALA A 136 -15.66 -7.46 19.82
CA ALA A 136 -15.36 -6.84 18.53
C ALA A 136 -16.16 -5.55 18.31
N ILE A 137 -17.42 -5.49 18.75
CA ILE A 137 -18.26 -4.27 18.71
C ILE A 137 -17.70 -3.21 19.67
N GLU A 138 -17.25 -3.60 20.86
CA GLU A 138 -16.64 -2.66 21.80
C GLU A 138 -15.34 -2.04 21.24
N VAL A 139 -14.48 -2.86 20.64
CA VAL A 139 -13.25 -2.39 19.98
C VAL A 139 -13.57 -1.52 18.77
N ALA A 140 -14.58 -1.88 17.97
CA ALA A 140 -15.03 -1.05 16.85
C ALA A 140 -15.47 0.35 17.31
N ARG A 141 -16.28 0.44 18.39
CA ARG A 141 -16.72 1.71 18.99
C ARG A 141 -15.56 2.55 19.54
N LYS A 142 -14.53 1.90 20.09
CA LYS A 142 -13.31 2.58 20.57
C LYS A 142 -12.50 3.19 19.41
N ILE A 143 -12.48 2.52 18.26
CA ILE A 143 -11.69 2.93 17.09
C ILE A 143 -12.42 3.98 16.26
N GLU A 144 -13.74 3.85 16.09
CA GLU A 144 -14.56 4.71 15.23
C GLU A 144 -14.54 6.19 15.70
N LEU A 145 -14.16 7.10 14.80
CA LEU A 145 -14.12 8.52 15.09
C LEU A 145 -15.54 9.10 15.21
N THR A 146 -15.95 9.34 16.44
CA THR A 146 -17.22 10.02 16.71
C THR A 146 -16.97 11.51 16.89
N LYS A 147 -17.37 12.29 15.88
CA LYS A 147 -17.47 13.75 15.94
C LYS A 147 -18.86 14.16 16.41
N VAL A 148 -18.99 15.38 16.91
CA VAL A 148 -20.29 15.96 17.30
C VAL A 148 -21.26 15.91 16.11
N ILE A 149 -20.83 16.22 14.89
CA ILE A 149 -21.69 16.13 13.70
C ILE A 149 -22.35 14.75 13.49
N ASN A 150 -21.69 13.67 13.89
CA ASN A 150 -22.21 12.31 13.67
C ASN A 150 -23.25 11.90 14.73
N VAL A 151 -23.43 12.68 15.80
CA VAL A 151 -24.39 12.43 16.89
C VAL A 151 -25.46 13.53 17.00
N THR A 152 -25.38 14.57 16.18
CA THR A 152 -26.34 15.68 16.16
C THR A 152 -27.43 15.47 15.13
N LEU A 153 -28.69 15.54 15.55
CA LEU A 153 -29.85 15.53 14.68
C LEU A 153 -30.08 16.91 14.06
N ARG A 154 -30.09 17.95 14.90
CA ARG A 154 -30.32 19.35 14.50
C ARG A 154 -29.53 20.31 15.37
N ILE A 155 -29.19 21.45 14.77
CA ILE A 155 -28.53 22.55 15.47
C ILE A 155 -29.27 23.83 15.12
N ASP A 156 -29.81 24.46 16.15
CA ASP A 156 -30.49 25.73 16.04
C ASP A 156 -29.62 26.80 16.69
N VAL A 157 -29.39 27.88 15.93
CA VAL A 157 -28.66 29.05 16.42
C VAL A 157 -29.68 30.10 16.80
N ASN A 158 -29.78 30.39 18.09
CA ASN A 158 -30.63 31.46 18.58
C ASN A 158 -29.80 32.75 18.69
N PHE A 159 -29.97 33.65 17.73
CA PHE A 159 -29.28 34.94 17.67
C PHE A 159 -29.70 35.91 18.79
N LEU A 160 -30.87 35.72 19.38
CA LEU A 160 -31.39 36.60 20.45
C LEU A 160 -30.77 36.26 21.81
N SER A 161 -30.62 34.96 22.11
CA SER A 161 -30.06 34.49 23.38
C SER A 161 -28.57 34.13 23.31
N ASN A 162 -27.92 34.33 22.15
CA ASN A 162 -26.56 33.88 21.88
C ASN A 162 -26.35 32.44 22.35
N ALA A 163 -27.28 31.56 21.98
CA ALA A 163 -27.26 30.16 22.36
C ALA A 163 -27.26 29.27 21.12
N ILE A 164 -26.39 28.27 21.12
CA ILE A 164 -26.43 27.18 20.15
C ILE A 164 -27.14 26.02 20.84
N VAL A 165 -28.32 25.66 20.34
CA VAL A 165 -29.08 24.51 20.79
C VAL A 165 -28.71 23.34 19.90
N ILE A 166 -28.20 22.28 20.51
CA ILE A 166 -27.78 21.06 19.83
C ILE A 166 -28.73 19.96 20.28
N ILE A 167 -29.51 19.43 19.33
CA ILE A 167 -30.38 18.28 19.55
C ILE A 167 -29.59 17.04 19.14
N LEU A 168 -29.28 16.19 20.11
CA LEU A 168 -28.60 14.93 19.87
C LEU A 168 -29.60 13.84 19.45
N ASP A 169 -29.13 12.93 18.61
CA ASP A 169 -29.88 11.76 18.18
C ASP A 169 -29.64 10.60 19.15
N ARG A 170 -30.71 10.02 19.68
CA ARG A 170 -30.66 8.91 20.63
C ARG A 170 -30.12 7.64 19.98
N ASP A 171 -30.55 7.34 18.75
CA ASP A 171 -30.18 6.09 18.08
C ASP A 171 -28.68 6.09 17.77
N MET A 172 -28.16 7.23 17.29
CA MET A 172 -26.73 7.41 17.03
C MET A 172 -25.86 7.39 18.30
N LEU A 173 -26.40 7.80 19.46
CA LEU A 173 -25.69 7.74 20.74
C LEU A 173 -25.59 6.30 21.26
N GLU A 174 -26.66 5.52 21.14
CA GLU A 174 -26.71 4.11 21.55
C GLU A 174 -25.80 3.25 20.65
N ASP A 175 -25.83 3.47 19.33
CA ASP A 175 -25.00 2.76 18.37
C ASP A 175 -23.50 2.99 18.62
N LYS A 176 -23.12 4.23 18.94
CA LYS A 176 -21.72 4.63 19.17
C LYS A 176 -21.24 4.44 20.61
N GLY A 177 -22.15 4.13 21.53
CA GLY A 177 -21.82 3.95 22.95
C GLY A 177 -21.27 5.23 23.60
N VAL A 178 -21.85 6.38 23.25
CA VAL A 178 -21.46 7.69 23.80
C VAL A 178 -22.54 8.18 24.76
N SER A 179 -22.14 8.58 25.96
CA SER A 179 -23.06 9.17 26.93
C SER A 179 -23.17 10.69 26.75
N VAL A 180 -24.34 11.27 27.03
CA VAL A 180 -24.56 12.72 26.94
C VAL A 180 -23.57 13.49 27.84
N ASP A 181 -23.23 12.94 29.01
CA ASP A 181 -22.27 13.51 29.95
C ASP A 181 -20.86 13.64 29.37
N GLU A 182 -20.43 12.67 28.56
CA GLU A 182 -19.15 12.73 27.85
C GLU A 182 -19.15 13.83 26.79
N VAL A 183 -20.26 13.98 26.06
CA VAL A 183 -20.42 15.06 25.08
C VAL A 183 -20.34 16.42 25.77
N VAL A 184 -21.02 16.60 26.91
CA VAL A 184 -20.96 17.84 27.69
C VAL A 184 -19.53 18.15 28.16
N LYS A 185 -18.80 17.16 28.69
CA LYS A 185 -17.39 17.35 29.11
C LYS A 185 -16.48 17.75 27.95
N VAL A 186 -16.69 17.17 26.77
CA VAL A 186 -15.91 17.48 25.56
C VAL A 186 -16.24 18.89 25.06
N LEU A 187 -17.51 19.28 25.06
CA LEU A 187 -17.95 20.62 24.67
C LEU A 187 -17.45 21.69 25.64
N GLN A 188 -17.48 21.43 26.96
CA GLN A 188 -16.91 22.33 27.98
C GLN A 188 -15.41 22.55 27.79
N LYS A 189 -14.65 21.50 27.43
CA LYS A 189 -13.22 21.62 27.11
C LYS A 189 -12.97 22.40 25.81
N ALA A 190 -13.83 22.22 24.81
CA ALA A 190 -13.69 22.86 23.50
C ALA A 190 -14.04 24.35 23.52
N VAL A 191 -14.99 24.75 24.37
CA VAL A 191 -15.53 26.12 24.44
C VAL A 191 -15.26 26.72 25.83
N LYS A 192 -14.02 27.16 26.07
CA LYS A 192 -13.59 27.80 27.32
C LYS A 192 -14.33 29.11 27.69
N LYS A 193 -15.18 29.64 26.79
CA LYS A 193 -15.89 30.93 26.90
C LYS A 193 -17.43 30.80 26.95
N ALA A 194 -17.98 29.59 27.04
CA ALA A 194 -19.44 29.38 27.02
C ALA A 194 -19.90 28.46 28.15
N LYS A 195 -21.06 28.77 28.73
CA LYS A 195 -21.76 27.88 29.66
C LYS A 195 -22.51 26.83 28.84
N VAL A 196 -22.08 25.58 28.96
CA VAL A 196 -22.77 24.42 28.39
C VAL A 196 -23.74 23.91 29.45
N MET A 197 -25.03 24.05 29.21
CA MET A 197 -26.11 23.58 30.09
C MET A 197 -26.92 22.49 29.37
N GLN A 198 -27.24 21.43 30.10
CA GLN A 198 -28.22 20.44 29.65
C GLN A 198 -29.61 20.99 29.96
N SER A 199 -30.55 20.88 29.00
CA SER A 199 -31.92 21.33 29.23
C SER A 199 -32.61 20.44 30.27
N SER A 200 -33.33 21.03 31.22
CA SER A 200 -34.07 20.31 32.26
C SER A 200 -35.29 19.55 31.71
N GLU A 201 -35.73 19.87 30.48
CA GLU A 201 -36.93 19.29 29.85
C GLU A 201 -36.62 18.14 28.89
N ASN A 202 -35.45 18.16 28.24
CA ASN A 202 -35.01 17.12 27.31
C ASN A 202 -33.55 16.71 27.57
N PRO A 203 -33.28 15.46 27.99
CA PRO A 203 -31.93 15.02 28.32
C PRO A 203 -30.97 14.97 27.11
N TYR A 204 -31.49 15.07 25.88
CA TYR A 204 -30.72 15.05 24.62
C TYR A 204 -30.49 16.45 24.04
N GLU A 205 -30.97 17.50 24.70
CA GLU A 205 -30.75 18.89 24.29
C GLU A 205 -29.60 19.52 25.08
N ILE A 206 -28.59 19.97 24.35
CA ILE A 206 -27.46 20.71 24.91
C ILE A 206 -27.56 22.16 24.45
N ILE A 207 -27.61 23.07 25.41
CA ILE A 207 -27.65 24.52 25.20
C ILE A 207 -26.26 25.07 25.51
N VAL A 208 -25.58 25.59 24.50
CA VAL A 208 -24.29 26.28 24.65
C VAL A 208 -24.55 27.78 24.62
N GLN A 209 -24.53 28.43 25.79
CA GLN A 209 -24.79 29.86 25.95
C GLN A 209 -23.48 30.65 26.09
N PHE A 210 -23.31 31.71 25.29
CA PHE A 210 -22.12 32.57 25.31
C PHE A 210 -22.35 33.81 26.18
N GLU A 211 -21.35 34.17 27.01
CA GLU A 211 -21.42 35.35 27.91
C GLU A 211 -21.07 36.68 27.21
N GLU A 212 -20.35 36.65 26.08
CA GLU A 212 -20.01 37.84 25.29
C GLU A 212 -20.82 37.86 23.97
N ALA A 213 -21.32 39.03 23.57
CA ALA A 213 -21.93 39.24 22.25
C ALA A 213 -20.88 39.01 21.16
N LEU A 214 -20.98 37.88 20.45
CA LEU A 214 -20.09 37.52 19.35
C LEU A 214 -20.70 37.97 18.02
N ASP A 215 -19.85 38.44 17.10
CA ASP A 215 -20.26 38.74 15.72
C ASP A 215 -20.92 37.51 15.07
N PRO A 216 -21.92 37.69 14.17
CA PRO A 216 -22.61 36.57 13.52
C PRO A 216 -21.67 35.56 12.85
N THR A 217 -20.61 36.08 12.20
CA THR A 217 -19.56 35.25 11.56
C THR A 217 -18.69 34.49 12.56
N LYS A 218 -18.50 34.99 13.77
CA LYS A 218 -17.78 34.26 14.84
C LYS A 218 -18.64 33.15 15.42
N VAL A 219 -19.95 33.35 15.53
CA VAL A 219 -20.90 32.30 15.97
C VAL A 219 -20.93 31.16 14.95
N GLU A 220 -20.93 31.44 13.64
CA GLU A 220 -20.84 30.40 12.60
C GLU A 220 -19.52 29.63 12.66
N ARG A 221 -18.38 30.32 12.78
CA ARG A 221 -17.06 29.65 12.93
C ARG A 221 -17.00 28.79 14.19
N LEU A 222 -17.61 29.23 15.29
CA LEU A 222 -17.69 28.46 16.53
C LEU A 222 -18.61 27.25 16.39
N ARG A 223 -19.74 27.40 15.68
CA ARG A 223 -20.63 26.28 15.34
C ARG A 223 -19.88 25.22 14.54
N GLU A 224 -19.16 25.61 13.49
CA GLU A 224 -18.35 24.67 12.70
C GLU A 224 -17.28 23.98 13.56
N LYS A 225 -16.64 24.74 14.44
CA LYS A 225 -15.64 24.18 15.37
C LYS A 225 -16.25 23.18 16.35
N ILE A 226 -17.44 23.47 16.89
CA ILE A 226 -18.18 22.55 17.76
C ILE A 226 -18.54 21.27 17.00
N LEU A 227 -19.07 21.39 15.78
CA LEU A 227 -19.41 20.26 14.92
C LEU A 227 -18.21 19.35 14.59
N GLN A 228 -17.04 19.95 14.38
CA GLN A 228 -15.80 19.23 14.10
C GLN A 228 -15.07 18.70 15.35
N THR A 229 -15.54 19.07 16.55
CA THR A 229 -14.94 18.60 17.80
C THR A 229 -15.12 17.09 17.93
N ARG A 230 -14.06 16.42 18.38
CA ARG A 230 -13.97 14.97 18.49
C ARG A 230 -14.35 14.56 19.90
N ILE A 231 -15.22 13.55 20.00
CA ILE A 231 -15.70 13.04 21.28
C ILE A 231 -14.88 11.82 21.68
N LYS A 232 -14.84 10.80 20.81
CA LYS A 232 -14.10 9.54 20.96
C LYS A 232 -13.56 9.05 19.62
N GLY A 233 -12.62 8.12 19.66
CA GLY A 233 -12.10 7.44 18.48
C GLY A 233 -10.71 7.87 18.04
N VAL A 234 -10.13 7.04 17.19
CA VAL A 234 -8.81 7.23 16.59
C VAL A 234 -8.91 8.25 15.46
N LYS A 235 -7.90 9.12 15.33
CA LYS A 235 -7.93 10.17 14.31
C LYS A 235 -7.89 9.55 12.92
N GLY A 236 -8.74 10.01 11.99
CA GLY A 236 -8.65 9.62 10.58
C GLY A 236 -9.42 8.35 10.20
N ILE A 237 -10.14 7.72 11.14
CA ILE A 237 -10.98 6.55 10.89
C ILE A 237 -12.46 6.96 10.95
N ASN A 238 -13.14 7.00 9.81
CA ASN A 238 -14.50 7.53 9.70
C ASN A 238 -15.57 6.51 10.07
N LYS A 239 -15.46 5.27 9.58
CA LYS A 239 -16.43 4.19 9.78
C LYS A 239 -15.70 2.88 10.02
N VAL A 240 -16.24 2.03 10.89
CA VAL A 240 -15.71 0.67 11.14
C VAL A 240 -16.80 -0.34 10.85
N ILE A 241 -16.50 -1.35 10.04
CA ILE A 241 -17.40 -2.43 9.68
C ILE A 241 -16.83 -3.74 10.17
N ILE A 242 -17.64 -4.52 10.88
CA ILE A 242 -17.25 -5.84 11.39
C ILE A 242 -17.60 -6.89 10.33
N GLN A 243 -16.62 -7.65 9.88
CA GLN A 243 -16.80 -8.75 8.95
C GLN A 243 -16.32 -10.06 9.59
N ARG A 244 -17.03 -11.16 9.31
CA ARG A 244 -16.57 -12.51 9.70
C ARG A 244 -15.92 -13.17 8.49
N ARG A 245 -14.62 -13.48 8.57
CA ARG A 245 -13.86 -14.21 7.54
C ARG A 245 -13.34 -15.52 8.12
N GLU A 246 -13.70 -16.66 7.51
CA GLU A 246 -13.11 -17.98 7.78
C GLU A 246 -12.93 -18.37 9.27
N ASP A 247 -13.83 -17.88 10.15
CA ASP A 247 -13.86 -18.03 11.62
C ASP A 247 -13.17 -16.96 12.48
N GLU A 248 -12.81 -15.80 11.92
CA GLU A 248 -12.34 -14.64 12.69
C GLU A 248 -13.24 -13.42 12.45
N TYR A 249 -13.45 -12.60 13.48
CA TYR A 249 -13.97 -11.24 13.30
C TYR A 249 -12.82 -10.29 12.91
N VAL A 250 -12.94 -9.68 11.73
CA VAL A 250 -12.02 -8.68 11.19
C VAL A 250 -12.74 -7.33 11.14
N LEU A 251 -12.08 -6.28 11.63
CA LEU A 251 -12.62 -4.92 11.54
C LEU A 251 -12.05 -4.26 10.28
N VAL A 252 -12.94 -3.85 9.38
CA VAL A 252 -12.58 -3.10 8.19
C VAL A 252 -12.91 -1.64 8.43
N CYS A 253 -11.87 -0.82 8.49
CA CYS A 253 -11.98 0.61 8.78
C CYS A 253 -11.88 1.41 7.47
N GLU A 254 -12.80 2.35 7.29
CA GLU A 254 -12.68 3.42 6.30
C GLU A 254 -11.84 4.55 6.92
N GLY A 255 -10.63 4.72 6.41
CA GLY A 255 -9.60 5.54 7.05
C GLY A 255 -8.33 4.76 7.34
N SER A 256 -7.27 5.51 7.62
CA SER A 256 -6.00 4.92 8.02
C SER A 256 -5.32 5.79 9.09
N ASN A 257 -4.92 5.14 10.17
CA ASN A 257 -4.07 5.70 11.23
C ASN A 257 -3.32 4.57 11.94
N LEU A 258 -2.38 3.98 11.23
CA LEU A 258 -1.63 2.81 11.66
C LEU A 258 -0.88 3.04 12.98
N ALA A 259 -0.34 4.25 13.17
CA ALA A 259 0.44 4.59 14.37
C ALA A 259 -0.40 4.52 15.66
N GLU A 260 -1.61 5.08 15.66
CA GLU A 260 -2.52 5.01 16.82
C GLU A 260 -3.14 3.60 16.95
N LEU A 261 -3.46 2.93 15.82
CA LEU A 261 -4.08 1.60 15.84
C LEU A 261 -3.17 0.51 16.41
N MET A 262 -1.86 0.58 16.15
CA MET A 262 -0.89 -0.41 16.65
C MET A 262 -0.65 -0.30 18.16
N GLN A 263 -1.02 0.81 18.80
CA GLN A 263 -0.88 1.00 20.24
C GLN A 263 -2.02 0.37 21.06
N LEU A 264 -3.12 -0.01 20.40
CA LEU A 264 -4.26 -0.64 21.08
C LEU A 264 -3.93 -2.09 21.47
N GLU A 265 -4.21 -2.44 22.72
CA GLU A 265 -3.90 -3.77 23.26
C GLU A 265 -4.77 -4.87 22.64
N GLU A 266 -6.00 -4.54 22.22
CA GLU A 266 -6.93 -5.49 21.63
C GLU A 266 -6.58 -5.86 20.18
N VAL A 267 -5.77 -5.01 19.52
CA VAL A 267 -5.37 -5.15 18.12
C VAL A 267 -4.13 -6.04 17.99
N ASP A 268 -4.16 -6.93 17.00
CA ASP A 268 -2.99 -7.70 16.60
C ASP A 268 -2.11 -6.88 15.64
N TYR A 269 -1.11 -6.20 16.21
CA TYR A 269 -0.17 -5.37 15.48
C TYR A 269 0.66 -6.13 14.42
N ARG A 270 0.71 -7.47 14.45
CA ARG A 270 1.47 -8.27 13.47
C ARG A 270 0.69 -8.55 12.20
N ARG A 271 -0.64 -8.48 12.27
CA ARG A 271 -1.54 -8.82 11.16
C ARG A 271 -2.30 -7.61 10.61
N ILE A 272 -2.17 -6.44 11.23
CA ILE A 272 -2.78 -5.20 10.72
C ILE A 272 -2.30 -4.90 9.30
N ARG A 273 -3.23 -4.61 8.40
CA ARG A 273 -2.94 -4.27 6.99
C ARG A 273 -3.63 -2.98 6.63
N THR A 274 -2.95 -2.09 5.92
CA THR A 274 -3.53 -0.86 5.38
C THR A 274 -3.12 -0.69 3.93
N ASN A 275 -3.97 -0.06 3.13
CA ASN A 275 -3.68 0.25 1.73
C ASN A 275 -2.96 1.61 1.55
N ASN A 276 -2.66 2.32 2.65
CA ASN A 276 -1.95 3.59 2.62
C ASN A 276 -0.42 3.38 2.70
N ILE A 277 0.24 3.43 1.55
CA ILE A 277 1.68 3.18 1.42
C ILE A 277 2.53 4.18 2.21
N LYS A 278 2.21 5.48 2.15
CA LYS A 278 2.99 6.52 2.82
C LYS A 278 2.94 6.42 4.33
N GLU A 279 1.85 5.88 4.85
CA GLU A 279 1.72 5.60 6.27
C GLU A 279 2.49 4.35 6.69
N VAL A 280 2.47 3.29 5.88
CA VAL A 280 3.31 2.11 6.13
C VAL A 280 4.79 2.48 6.10
N GLU A 281 5.20 3.34 5.16
CA GLU A 281 6.56 3.86 5.07
C GLU A 281 7.01 4.56 6.36
N SER A 282 6.14 5.36 6.98
CA SER A 282 6.49 6.13 8.18
C SER A 282 6.47 5.30 9.46
N VAL A 283 5.63 4.27 9.54
CA VAL A 283 5.44 3.46 10.76
C VAL A 283 6.27 2.16 10.72
N LEU A 284 6.20 1.41 9.62
CA LEU A 284 6.83 0.08 9.47
C LEU A 284 8.15 0.13 8.68
N GLY A 285 8.34 1.16 7.86
CA GLY A 285 9.58 1.39 7.12
C GLY A 285 9.48 1.06 5.62
N ILE A 286 10.62 1.19 4.94
CA ILE A 286 10.69 1.19 3.47
C ILE A 286 10.41 -0.18 2.87
N GLU A 287 10.97 -1.26 3.43
CA GLU A 287 10.73 -2.62 2.92
C GLU A 287 9.28 -3.06 3.09
N ALA A 288 8.63 -2.67 4.19
CA ALA A 288 7.20 -2.90 4.39
C ALA A 288 6.38 -2.16 3.32
N ALA A 289 6.74 -0.90 3.02
CA ALA A 289 6.10 -0.12 1.97
C ALA A 289 6.35 -0.72 0.57
N ARG A 290 7.55 -1.24 0.30
CA ARG A 290 7.92 -1.91 -0.95
C ARG A 290 7.09 -3.18 -1.17
N THR A 291 6.99 -4.03 -0.15
CA THR A 291 6.15 -5.25 -0.22
C THR A 291 4.68 -4.88 -0.39
N LEU A 292 4.18 -3.90 0.35
CA LEU A 292 2.80 -3.43 0.21
C LEU A 292 2.53 -2.87 -1.21
N LEU A 293 3.46 -2.13 -1.79
CA LEU A 293 3.36 -1.64 -3.17
C LEU A 293 3.21 -2.80 -4.16
N VAL A 294 4.02 -3.85 -4.03
CA VAL A 294 3.95 -5.03 -4.90
C VAL A 294 2.61 -5.74 -4.74
N GLU A 295 2.19 -6.03 -3.50
CA GLU A 295 0.91 -6.69 -3.22
C GLU A 295 -0.27 -5.87 -3.75
N GLU A 296 -0.28 -4.55 -3.52
CA GLU A 296 -1.40 -3.70 -3.93
C GLU A 296 -1.50 -3.54 -5.44
N ILE A 297 -0.37 -3.43 -6.15
CA ILE A 297 -0.37 -3.39 -7.62
C ILE A 297 -0.85 -4.73 -8.19
N MET A 298 -0.38 -5.86 -7.65
CA MET A 298 -0.84 -7.20 -8.03
C MET A 298 -2.35 -7.34 -7.83
N ASN A 299 -2.86 -6.99 -6.63
CA ASN A 299 -4.28 -7.06 -6.31
C ASN A 299 -5.13 -6.26 -7.30
N VAL A 300 -4.70 -5.05 -7.66
CA VAL A 300 -5.43 -4.20 -8.63
C VAL A 300 -5.46 -4.82 -10.03
N LEU A 301 -4.40 -5.50 -10.45
CA LEU A 301 -4.33 -6.17 -11.76
C LEU A 301 -5.16 -7.47 -11.77
N GLU A 302 -5.02 -8.30 -10.73
CA GLU A 302 -5.76 -9.55 -10.56
C GLU A 302 -7.28 -9.33 -10.48
N GLU A 303 -7.73 -8.28 -9.76
CA GLU A 303 -9.15 -7.91 -9.69
C GLU A 303 -9.74 -7.52 -11.06
N GLN A 304 -8.91 -7.06 -11.99
CA GLN A 304 -9.33 -6.78 -13.37
C GLN A 304 -9.20 -8.01 -14.30
N GLY A 305 -8.68 -9.13 -13.78
CA GLY A 305 -8.39 -10.34 -14.55
C GLY A 305 -7.22 -10.17 -15.51
N LEU A 306 -6.28 -9.29 -15.18
CA LEU A 306 -5.06 -9.05 -15.96
C LEU A 306 -3.92 -9.82 -15.31
N ASP A 307 -3.20 -10.61 -16.11
CA ASP A 307 -2.06 -11.38 -15.65
C ASP A 307 -0.77 -10.67 -16.06
N VAL A 308 -0.04 -10.12 -15.09
CA VAL A 308 1.25 -9.46 -15.26
C VAL A 308 2.24 -10.11 -14.32
N ASP A 309 3.41 -10.48 -14.84
CA ASP A 309 4.44 -11.13 -14.04
C ASP A 309 4.93 -10.23 -12.89
N ILE A 310 4.98 -10.81 -11.68
CA ILE A 310 5.38 -10.11 -10.46
C ILE A 310 6.77 -9.45 -10.57
N ARG A 311 7.68 -9.98 -11.40
CA ARG A 311 9.04 -9.44 -11.57
C ARG A 311 9.03 -8.02 -12.13
N HIS A 312 8.08 -7.69 -13.01
CA HIS A 312 7.93 -6.33 -13.54
C HIS A 312 7.52 -5.35 -12.44
N ILE A 313 6.62 -5.79 -11.56
CA ILE A 313 6.10 -4.97 -10.46
C ILE A 313 7.16 -4.83 -9.37
N MET A 314 7.91 -5.88 -9.07
CA MET A 314 9.08 -5.83 -8.18
C MET A 314 10.10 -4.79 -8.66
N LEU A 315 10.44 -4.79 -9.96
CA LEU A 315 11.38 -3.82 -10.52
C LEU A 315 10.90 -2.37 -10.33
N VAL A 316 9.60 -2.13 -10.52
CA VAL A 316 9.01 -0.81 -10.30
C VAL A 316 9.03 -0.43 -8.82
N ALA A 317 8.60 -1.31 -7.92
CA ALA A 317 8.61 -1.06 -6.49
C ALA A 317 10.02 -0.79 -5.95
N ASP A 318 11.02 -1.54 -6.42
CA ASP A 318 12.42 -1.36 -6.06
C ASP A 318 12.94 0.00 -6.55
N MET A 319 12.60 0.41 -7.78
CA MET A 319 12.97 1.72 -8.31
C MET A 319 12.32 2.87 -7.51
N MET A 320 11.06 2.72 -7.11
CA MET A 320 10.32 3.71 -6.32
C MET A 320 10.85 3.84 -4.88
N THR A 321 11.43 2.77 -4.32
CA THR A 321 11.90 2.72 -2.92
C THR A 321 13.42 2.87 -2.77
N ARG A 322 14.18 2.83 -3.86
CA ARG A 322 15.65 2.88 -3.90
C ARG A 322 16.30 3.99 -3.05
N THR A 323 15.66 5.15 -2.93
CA THR A 323 16.26 6.31 -2.23
C THR A 323 16.02 6.31 -0.73
N GLY A 324 15.46 5.24 -0.16
CA GLY A 324 15.10 5.17 1.26
C GLY A 324 13.84 5.98 1.60
N VAL A 325 13.09 6.42 0.60
CA VAL A 325 11.80 7.09 0.68
C VAL A 325 11.02 6.69 -0.57
N VAL A 326 9.73 6.38 -0.44
CA VAL A 326 8.88 6.02 -1.59
C VAL A 326 8.69 7.27 -2.46
N LYS A 327 9.17 7.23 -3.71
CA LYS A 327 9.05 8.34 -4.67
C LYS A 327 8.05 7.99 -5.77
N ALA A 328 7.30 9.00 -6.21
CA ALA A 328 6.46 8.92 -7.40
C ALA A 328 7.31 8.64 -8.65
N ILE A 329 6.79 7.88 -9.62
CA ILE A 329 7.53 7.61 -10.86
C ILE A 329 7.73 8.89 -11.69
N GLY A 330 6.76 9.82 -11.64
CA GLY A 330 6.76 11.02 -12.46
C GLY A 330 7.79 12.11 -12.07
N ARG A 331 7.51 13.32 -12.56
CA ARG A 331 8.42 14.49 -12.53
C ARG A 331 8.92 14.94 -11.16
N HIS A 332 8.25 14.55 -10.07
CA HIS A 332 8.60 14.97 -8.71
C HIS A 332 9.37 13.90 -7.92
N GLY A 333 9.57 12.71 -8.49
CA GLY A 333 10.21 11.60 -7.79
C GLY A 333 11.38 10.99 -8.57
N VAL A 334 11.16 9.85 -9.21
CA VAL A 334 12.22 9.07 -9.87
C VAL A 334 12.86 9.88 -11.01
N MET A 335 12.06 10.55 -11.85
CA MET A 335 12.59 11.37 -12.96
C MET A 335 13.35 12.62 -12.50
N ALA A 336 12.92 13.28 -11.43
CA ALA A 336 13.67 14.40 -10.85
C ALA A 336 15.06 13.99 -10.35
N SER A 337 15.19 12.72 -9.92
CA SER A 337 16.42 12.17 -9.36
C SER A 337 17.39 11.67 -10.42
N LYS A 338 17.05 11.74 -11.72
CA LYS A 338 17.99 11.39 -12.80
C LYS A 338 19.12 12.42 -12.86
N ASP A 339 20.34 12.02 -13.19
CA ASP A 339 21.47 12.96 -13.19
C ASP A 339 21.54 13.80 -14.47
N SER A 340 21.13 13.26 -15.62
CA SER A 340 21.21 13.94 -16.93
C SER A 340 20.21 15.11 -17.05
N PRO A 341 20.70 16.35 -17.27
CA PRO A 341 19.84 17.50 -17.56
C PRO A 341 19.05 17.33 -18.86
N LEU A 342 19.65 16.73 -19.90
CA LEU A 342 18.98 16.51 -21.18
C LEU A 342 17.79 15.56 -21.02
N ALA A 343 17.97 14.49 -20.25
CA ALA A 343 16.90 13.56 -19.99
C ALA A 343 15.74 14.20 -19.20
N LYS A 344 16.04 15.05 -18.20
CA LYS A 344 15.01 15.82 -17.48
C LYS A 344 14.26 16.74 -18.42
N ALA A 345 14.99 17.47 -19.27
CA ALA A 345 14.42 18.45 -20.19
C ALA A 345 13.56 17.81 -21.28
N ALA A 346 13.92 16.61 -21.75
CA ALA A 346 13.17 15.85 -22.74
C ALA A 346 11.89 15.19 -22.17
N PHE A 347 11.83 14.95 -20.87
CA PHE A 347 10.65 14.38 -20.21
C PHE A 347 9.56 15.43 -19.98
N GLU A 348 9.82 16.43 -19.12
CA GLU A 348 8.88 17.51 -18.81
C GLU A 348 9.60 18.77 -18.29
N ILE A 349 8.92 19.93 -18.33
CA ILE A 349 9.40 21.23 -17.80
C ILE A 349 10.78 21.63 -18.39
N THR A 350 10.89 21.55 -19.72
CA THR A 350 12.14 21.71 -20.49
C THR A 350 12.90 22.99 -20.15
N VAL A 351 12.24 24.15 -20.24
CA VAL A 351 12.90 25.46 -20.11
C VAL A 351 13.51 25.63 -18.71
N LYS A 352 12.76 25.28 -17.67
CA LYS A 352 13.24 25.42 -16.29
C LYS A 352 14.43 24.51 -16.01
N ASN A 353 14.35 23.24 -16.43
CA ASN A 353 15.43 22.28 -16.20
C ASN A 353 16.74 22.73 -16.88
N LEU A 354 16.67 23.30 -18.09
CA LEU A 354 17.85 23.81 -18.79
C LEU A 354 18.42 25.07 -18.13
N ILE A 355 17.57 26.00 -17.69
CA ILE A 355 18.02 27.21 -16.96
C ILE A 355 18.68 26.82 -15.64
N ASP A 356 18.05 25.94 -14.86
CA ASP A 356 18.57 25.48 -13.57
C ASP A 356 19.91 24.75 -13.75
N ALA A 357 20.01 23.90 -14.78
CA ALA A 357 21.25 23.20 -15.12
C ALA A 357 22.36 24.17 -15.54
N ALA A 358 22.05 25.17 -16.39
CA ALA A 358 23.00 26.19 -16.80
C ALA A 358 23.47 27.06 -15.63
N ALA A 359 22.56 27.46 -14.75
CA ALA A 359 22.86 28.27 -13.57
C ALA A 359 23.77 27.53 -12.57
N LYS A 360 23.62 26.20 -12.45
CA LYS A 360 24.43 25.35 -11.57
C LYS A 360 25.72 24.82 -12.23
N GLY A 361 25.86 24.97 -13.54
CA GLY A 361 26.95 24.34 -14.30
C GLY A 361 26.87 22.81 -14.32
N GLU A 362 25.66 22.24 -14.39
CA GLU A 362 25.48 20.78 -14.50
C GLU A 362 26.07 20.27 -15.83
N VAL A 363 26.78 19.13 -15.77
CA VAL A 363 27.40 18.49 -16.94
C VAL A 363 26.68 17.19 -17.23
N ASP A 364 26.25 17.00 -18.47
CA ASP A 364 25.65 15.75 -18.93
C ASP A 364 26.73 14.74 -19.36
N LYS A 365 26.69 13.53 -18.80
CA LYS A 365 27.65 12.46 -19.10
C LYS A 365 27.20 11.54 -20.24
N LEU A 366 25.99 11.71 -20.78
CA LEU A 366 25.46 10.92 -21.89
C LEU A 366 25.40 9.40 -21.60
N LEU A 367 25.17 9.01 -20.34
CA LEU A 367 25.21 7.59 -19.92
C LEU A 367 23.88 6.85 -20.06
N GLY A 368 22.77 7.56 -20.24
CA GLY A 368 21.44 6.98 -20.38
C GLY A 368 20.97 6.92 -21.83
N VAL A 369 19.84 6.24 -21.99
CA VAL A 369 19.21 5.99 -23.31
C VAL A 369 18.73 7.29 -23.96
N THR A 370 18.00 8.13 -23.22
CA THR A 370 17.38 9.37 -23.74
C THR A 370 18.42 10.33 -24.29
N GLU A 371 19.44 10.62 -23.49
CA GLU A 371 20.50 11.55 -23.84
C GLU A 371 21.39 11.02 -24.98
N SER A 372 21.62 9.70 -25.06
CA SER A 372 22.32 9.08 -26.20
C SER A 372 21.54 9.24 -27.50
N VAL A 373 20.23 9.01 -27.49
CA VAL A 373 19.37 9.18 -28.68
C VAL A 373 19.32 10.63 -29.14
N ILE A 374 19.21 11.60 -28.22
CA ILE A 374 19.16 13.02 -28.56
C ILE A 374 20.43 13.48 -29.30
N VAL A 375 21.60 13.01 -28.85
CA VAL A 375 22.90 13.38 -29.43
C VAL A 375 23.24 12.53 -30.67
N GLY A 376 22.55 11.41 -30.89
CA GLY A 376 22.81 10.48 -31.99
C GLY A 376 23.89 9.42 -31.69
N ASN A 377 24.17 9.16 -30.41
CA ASN A 377 25.06 8.09 -29.96
C ASN A 377 24.33 6.74 -29.89
N TYR A 378 25.10 5.65 -29.90
CA TYR A 378 24.58 4.32 -29.61
C TYR A 378 24.06 4.23 -28.17
N ILE A 379 22.88 3.63 -28.00
CA ILE A 379 22.26 3.44 -26.68
C ILE A 379 23.03 2.36 -25.88
N PRO A 380 23.20 2.50 -24.55
CA PRO A 380 24.02 1.58 -23.75
C PRO A 380 23.29 0.28 -23.34
N ILE A 381 22.31 -0.16 -24.14
CA ILE A 381 21.45 -1.34 -23.89
C ILE A 381 21.37 -2.22 -25.14
N GLY A 382 20.99 -3.49 -24.98
CA GLY A 382 20.93 -4.45 -26.07
C GLY A 382 22.29 -4.73 -26.72
N THR A 383 22.31 -4.77 -28.05
CA THR A 383 23.48 -5.18 -28.84
C THR A 383 24.70 -4.27 -28.68
N ALA A 384 24.48 -2.99 -28.39
CA ALA A 384 25.54 -2.00 -28.21
C ALA A 384 26.37 -2.20 -26.92
N LYS A 385 25.94 -3.08 -26.01
CA LYS A 385 26.71 -3.45 -24.81
C LYS A 385 27.85 -4.42 -25.12
N VAL A 386 27.78 -5.14 -26.25
CA VAL A 386 28.76 -6.16 -26.62
C VAL A 386 29.98 -5.52 -27.28
N GLY A 387 31.15 -5.69 -26.68
CA GLY A 387 32.44 -5.33 -27.28
C GLY A 387 33.01 -6.50 -28.09
N ILE A 388 33.34 -6.25 -29.37
CA ILE A 388 33.94 -7.26 -30.24
C ILE A 388 35.43 -6.99 -30.36
N ILE A 389 36.25 -8.01 -30.14
CA ILE A 389 37.69 -7.98 -30.41
C ILE A 389 37.97 -9.01 -31.50
N PHE A 390 38.50 -8.55 -32.62
CA PHE A 390 38.87 -9.42 -33.73
C PHE A 390 40.39 -9.37 -33.93
N ASN A 391 41.04 -10.53 -33.91
CA ASN A 391 42.47 -10.66 -34.22
C ASN A 391 42.63 -11.09 -35.70
N PRO A 392 43.03 -10.17 -36.60
CA PRO A 392 43.16 -10.48 -38.03
C PRO A 392 44.38 -11.35 -38.36
N HIS A 393 45.30 -11.59 -37.41
CA HIS A 393 46.57 -12.28 -37.67
C HIS A 393 46.53 -13.79 -37.45
N ILE A 394 45.42 -14.35 -36.95
CA ILE A 394 45.24 -15.80 -36.84
C ILE A 394 44.80 -16.31 -38.21
N LYS A 395 45.77 -16.76 -39.03
CA LYS A 395 45.45 -17.58 -40.22
C LYS A 395 44.91 -18.92 -39.74
N LYS A 396 43.72 -19.28 -40.23
CA LYS A 396 43.06 -20.57 -40.00
C LYS A 396 43.93 -21.75 -40.39
#